data_AF-A0A2U3LQ78-F1
#
_entry.id   AF-A0A2U3LQ78-F1
#
_cell.length_a   1.000
_cell.length_b   1.000
_cell.length_c   1.000
_cell.angle_alpha   90.00
_cell.angle_beta   90.00
_cell.angle_gamma   90.00
#
_symmetry.space_group_name_H-M   'P 1'
#
loop_
_entity.id
_entity.type
_entity.pdbx_description
1 polymer ?
#
loop_
_entity_poly.entity_id
_entity_poly.type
_entity_poly.pdbx_seq_one_letter_code
_entity_poly.pdbx_strand_id
1 'polypeptide(L)'
;MPGRLAYKVASSIDSQVILDRPGAESLTGMGDLLLLGPSDPEPIRAQGPLVTDEEIERVVAFWRKNSSTEVKNDVVSFTDSLNETPRDNLKEIRLVKQLPSKNIQTHTDDVINLPSNYDLDNKESMVKVPEIPNIPEVFIVEGKRGHMVNLGIPPKPKALNMKDNAWAVLYGYSVRIVVRDQAPRREYLKTLLNIKTDVAQSLMQFMEARKIISPYKGPNSPRQIFISMEQVEKVFSESTFSMHKYTDLIQVK
;
A
#
# COMPACT_ATOMS: atom_id res chain seq x y z
N MET A 1 -0.89 18.74 -11.25
CA MET A 1 -0.22 17.80 -10.31
C MET A 1 0.44 18.64 -9.23
N PRO A 2 0.15 18.41 -7.93
CA PRO A 2 0.65 19.29 -6.87
C PRO A 2 1.98 18.85 -6.25
N GLY A 3 2.41 17.58 -6.44
CA GLY A 3 3.77 17.13 -6.15
C GLY A 3 4.62 17.15 -7.42
N ARG A 4 5.90 17.52 -7.29
CA ARG A 4 6.90 17.58 -8.38
C ARG A 4 8.14 16.78 -7.98
N LEU A 5 8.78 16.11 -8.94
CA LEU A 5 9.99 15.33 -8.74
C LEU A 5 10.97 15.61 -9.89
N ALA A 6 12.23 15.82 -9.58
CA ALA A 6 13.30 15.98 -10.57
C ALA A 6 14.49 15.08 -10.23
N TYR A 7 14.96 14.32 -11.21
CA TYR A 7 16.31 13.75 -11.22
C TYR A 7 17.30 14.79 -11.75
N LYS A 8 18.58 14.40 -11.87
CA LYS A 8 19.61 15.24 -12.47
C LYS A 8 19.20 15.76 -13.86
N VAL A 9 19.16 17.08 -14.01
CA VAL A 9 18.91 17.77 -15.29
C VAL A 9 20.18 18.44 -15.83
N ALA A 10 20.13 18.88 -17.09
CA ALA A 10 21.27 19.51 -17.76
C ALA A 10 21.44 20.99 -17.40
N SER A 11 20.35 21.73 -17.12
CA SER A 11 20.40 23.16 -16.82
C SER A 11 19.52 23.59 -15.66
N SER A 12 19.85 24.75 -15.07
CA SER A 12 19.05 25.40 -14.03
C SER A 12 17.65 25.82 -14.52
N ILE A 13 17.52 26.11 -15.82
CA ILE A 13 16.24 26.41 -16.46
C ILE A 13 15.33 25.18 -16.45
N ASP A 14 15.87 24.00 -16.78
CA ASP A 14 15.11 22.73 -16.73
C ASP A 14 14.68 22.41 -15.29
N SER A 15 15.55 22.67 -14.30
CA SER A 15 15.19 22.54 -12.88
C SER A 15 14.02 23.46 -12.52
N GLN A 16 14.07 24.72 -12.96
CA GLN A 16 12.99 25.68 -12.73
C GLN A 16 11.68 25.28 -13.42
N VAL A 17 11.72 24.70 -14.62
CA VAL A 17 10.49 24.19 -15.28
C VAL A 17 9.86 23.05 -14.48
N ILE A 18 10.67 22.15 -13.89
CA ILE A 18 10.16 20.96 -13.18
C ILE A 18 9.76 21.27 -11.73
N LEU A 19 10.57 22.03 -10.98
CA LEU A 19 10.40 22.28 -9.54
C LEU A 19 9.94 23.70 -9.19
N ASP A 20 9.72 24.57 -10.18
CA ASP A 20 9.60 26.03 -10.03
C ASP A 20 10.85 26.71 -9.43
N ARG A 21 11.96 25.96 -9.25
CA ARG A 21 13.19 26.39 -8.56
C ARG A 21 14.47 25.71 -9.10
N PRO A 22 15.64 26.36 -9.00
CA PRO A 22 16.92 25.75 -9.31
C PRO A 22 17.32 24.69 -8.25
N GLY A 23 18.18 23.74 -8.62
CA GLY A 23 18.76 22.75 -7.71
C GLY A 23 18.99 21.38 -8.35
N ALA A 24 18.13 20.95 -9.28
CA ALA A 24 18.20 19.61 -9.88
C ALA A 24 19.42 19.43 -10.80
N GLU A 25 19.98 20.52 -11.33
CA GLU A 25 21.23 20.53 -12.10
C GLU A 25 22.45 20.15 -11.24
N SER A 26 22.37 20.35 -9.92
CA SER A 26 23.45 20.05 -8.96
C SER A 26 23.46 18.59 -8.48
N LEU A 27 22.46 17.79 -8.88
CA LEU A 27 22.35 16.39 -8.47
C LEU A 27 23.48 15.55 -9.05
N THR A 28 23.92 14.56 -8.28
CA THR A 28 25.03 13.68 -8.63
C THR A 28 24.64 12.75 -9.78
N GLY A 29 23.38 12.30 -9.81
CA GLY A 29 22.85 11.29 -10.73
C GLY A 29 22.66 9.95 -10.03
N MET A 30 22.61 8.85 -10.77
CA MET A 30 22.57 7.48 -10.23
C MET A 30 21.46 7.26 -9.16
N GLY A 31 20.28 7.85 -9.39
CA GLY A 31 19.11 7.77 -8.49
C GLY A 31 18.93 8.96 -7.54
N ASP A 32 19.90 9.87 -7.41
CA ASP A 32 19.78 11.12 -6.64
C ASP A 32 18.71 12.04 -7.25
N LEU A 33 17.79 12.55 -6.41
CA LEU A 33 16.59 13.28 -6.82
C LEU A 33 16.17 14.37 -5.81
N LEU A 34 15.40 15.35 -6.29
CA LEU A 34 14.68 16.33 -5.49
C LEU A 34 13.17 16.05 -5.59
N LEU A 35 12.50 16.01 -4.43
CA LEU A 35 11.06 15.84 -4.29
C LEU A 35 10.45 17.08 -3.64
N LEU A 36 9.51 17.74 -4.32
CA LEU A 36 8.71 18.82 -3.78
C LEU A 36 7.29 18.31 -3.56
N GLY A 37 6.90 18.10 -2.30
CA GLY A 37 5.55 17.68 -1.96
C GLY A 37 4.54 18.84 -2.04
N PRO A 38 3.23 18.53 -2.06
CA PRO A 38 2.15 19.49 -2.27
C PRO A 38 1.95 20.48 -1.12
N SER A 39 2.70 20.35 -0.04
CA SER A 39 2.65 21.22 1.15
C SER A 39 4.04 21.48 1.73
N ASP A 40 5.10 21.06 1.03
CA ASP A 40 6.48 21.27 1.46
C ASP A 40 6.99 22.62 0.93
N PRO A 41 7.60 23.47 1.76
CA PRO A 41 8.06 24.79 1.33
C PRO A 41 9.35 24.74 0.50
N GLU A 42 10.12 23.64 0.58
CA GLU A 42 11.40 23.41 -0.08
C GLU A 42 11.47 21.98 -0.64
N PRO A 43 12.20 21.73 -1.74
CA PRO A 43 12.41 20.39 -2.26
C PRO A 43 13.34 19.57 -1.34
N ILE A 44 12.89 18.38 -0.96
CA ILE A 44 13.63 17.42 -0.15
C ILE A 44 14.53 16.58 -1.07
N ARG A 45 15.83 16.54 -0.79
CA ARG A 45 16.77 15.65 -1.49
C ARG A 45 16.65 14.23 -0.98
N ALA A 46 16.54 13.28 -1.90
CA ALA A 46 16.39 11.86 -1.62
C ALA A 46 17.18 11.02 -2.63
N GLN A 47 17.32 9.73 -2.36
CA GLN A 47 17.91 8.76 -3.28
C GLN A 47 16.84 7.73 -3.65
N GLY A 48 16.55 7.63 -4.94
CA GLY A 48 15.64 6.61 -5.48
C GLY A 48 16.25 5.20 -5.37
N PRO A 49 15.41 4.17 -5.17
CA PRO A 49 15.88 2.79 -5.18
C PRO A 49 16.40 2.40 -6.57
N LEU A 50 17.51 1.68 -6.62
CA LEU A 50 17.90 0.93 -7.82
C LEU A 50 17.03 -0.32 -7.89
N VAL A 51 16.40 -0.55 -9.04
CA VAL A 51 15.63 -1.76 -9.35
C VAL A 51 16.20 -2.33 -10.64
N THR A 52 16.47 -3.63 -10.69
CA THR A 52 17.00 -4.29 -11.90
C THR A 52 15.88 -4.79 -12.82
N ASP A 53 16.19 -4.99 -14.09
CA ASP A 53 15.23 -5.55 -15.05
C ASP A 53 14.73 -6.94 -14.60
N GLU A 54 15.61 -7.76 -14.01
CA GLU A 54 15.25 -9.06 -13.41
C GLU A 54 14.21 -8.92 -12.28
N GLU A 55 14.28 -7.86 -11.45
CA GLU A 55 13.31 -7.58 -10.40
C GLU A 55 11.96 -7.19 -10.99
N ILE A 56 11.96 -6.34 -12.02
CA ILE A 56 10.76 -5.95 -12.75
C ILE A 56 10.10 -7.18 -13.38
N GLU A 57 10.87 -8.02 -14.07
CA GLU A 57 10.36 -9.26 -14.69
C GLU A 57 9.74 -10.21 -13.66
N ARG A 58 10.39 -10.44 -12.51
CA ARG A 58 9.84 -11.28 -11.44
C ARG A 58 8.50 -10.76 -10.91
N VAL A 59 8.39 -9.45 -10.69
CA VAL A 59 7.14 -8.81 -10.22
C VAL A 59 6.05 -8.87 -11.29
N VAL A 60 6.38 -8.56 -12.55
CA VAL A 60 5.43 -8.63 -13.68
C VAL A 60 4.95 -10.06 -13.91
N ALA A 61 5.83 -11.06 -13.84
CA ALA A 61 5.47 -12.47 -13.96
C ALA A 61 4.55 -12.94 -12.82
N PHE A 62 4.80 -12.51 -11.59
CA PHE A 62 3.93 -12.75 -10.44
C PHE A 62 2.52 -12.18 -10.67
N TRP A 63 2.41 -10.91 -11.10
CA TRP A 63 1.12 -10.30 -11.38
C TRP A 63 0.39 -10.97 -12.55
N ARG A 64 1.06 -11.26 -13.66
CA ARG A 64 0.49 -11.97 -14.82
C ARG A 64 -0.07 -13.35 -14.46
N LYS A 65 0.59 -14.07 -13.54
CA LYS A 65 0.11 -15.38 -13.05
C LYS A 65 -1.15 -15.27 -12.20
N ASN A 66 -1.34 -14.14 -11.51
CA ASN A 66 -2.42 -13.94 -10.54
C ASN A 66 -3.60 -13.10 -11.08
N SER A 67 -3.43 -12.41 -12.21
CA SER A 67 -4.50 -11.62 -12.85
C SER A 67 -5.30 -12.47 -13.85
N SER A 68 -6.57 -12.76 -13.53
CA SER A 68 -7.54 -13.38 -14.45
C SER A 68 -8.17 -12.36 -15.42
N THR A 69 -7.45 -11.29 -15.77
CA THR A 69 -8.01 -10.12 -16.46
C THR A 69 -8.06 -10.33 -17.96
N GLU A 70 -9.26 -10.38 -18.51
CA GLU A 70 -9.48 -10.25 -19.96
C GLU A 70 -9.00 -8.86 -20.42
N VAL A 71 -8.02 -8.83 -21.32
CA VAL A 71 -7.56 -7.59 -21.94
C VAL A 71 -8.64 -7.13 -22.92
N LYS A 72 -9.40 -6.10 -22.54
CA LYS A 72 -10.30 -5.40 -23.47
C LYS A 72 -9.45 -4.70 -24.53
N ASN A 73 -9.53 -5.16 -25.77
CA ASN A 73 -8.71 -4.69 -26.89
C ASN A 73 -9.07 -3.29 -27.40
N ASP A 74 -10.04 -2.61 -26.78
CA ASP A 74 -10.62 -1.34 -27.24
C ASP A 74 -9.68 -0.12 -27.09
N VAL A 75 -8.47 -0.29 -26.54
CA VAL A 75 -7.58 0.81 -26.13
C VAL A 75 -6.40 1.04 -27.08
N VAL A 76 -6.27 0.29 -28.18
CA VAL A 76 -5.14 0.43 -29.13
C VAL A 76 -5.60 0.71 -30.56
N SER A 77 -5.84 1.99 -30.84
CA SER A 77 -5.94 2.54 -32.20
C SER A 77 -5.13 3.83 -32.35
N PHE A 78 -3.83 3.75 -32.10
CA PHE A 78 -2.85 4.79 -32.44
C PHE A 78 -1.70 4.17 -33.23
N THR A 79 -1.95 3.91 -34.50
CA THR A 79 -0.94 3.51 -35.49
C THR A 79 -0.91 4.50 -36.64
N ASP A 80 0.32 4.90 -37.00
CA ASP A 80 0.75 5.35 -38.32
C ASP A 80 0.27 6.73 -38.83
N SER A 81 0.97 7.78 -38.40
CA SER A 81 1.12 9.01 -39.20
C SER A 81 2.47 9.72 -39.02
N LEU A 82 3.59 9.02 -39.24
CA LEU A 82 4.87 9.63 -39.63
C LEU A 82 5.53 8.79 -40.74
N ASN A 83 5.09 9.04 -41.98
CA ASN A 83 5.82 8.61 -43.17
C ASN A 83 7.02 9.55 -43.38
N GLU A 84 8.20 9.20 -42.86
CA GLU A 84 9.46 9.66 -43.44
C GLU A 84 10.38 8.45 -43.73
N THR A 85 11.09 8.54 -44.86
CA THR A 85 11.60 7.37 -45.60
C THR A 85 12.85 6.75 -44.98
N PRO A 86 12.93 5.41 -44.80
CA PRO A 86 14.18 4.73 -44.49
C PRO A 86 15.12 4.73 -45.72
N ARG A 87 16.38 5.12 -45.53
CA ARG A 87 17.47 4.77 -46.45
C ARG A 87 18.33 3.66 -45.84
N ASP A 88 18.97 2.93 -46.75
CA ASP A 88 20.02 1.93 -46.53
C ASP A 88 19.61 0.55 -45.97
N ASN A 89 19.04 -0.24 -46.90
CA ASN A 89 19.58 -1.53 -47.34
C ASN A 89 19.98 -2.59 -46.28
N LEU A 90 19.19 -3.66 -46.17
CA LEU A 90 19.66 -5.05 -46.28
C LEU A 90 18.48 -6.06 -46.33
N LYS A 91 18.78 -7.31 -46.69
CA LYS A 91 17.84 -8.41 -46.97
C LYS A 91 18.37 -9.73 -46.38
N GLU A 92 17.56 -10.72 -46.01
CA GLU A 92 16.10 -10.84 -45.83
C GLU A 92 15.85 -12.03 -44.87
N ILE A 93 14.59 -12.35 -44.50
CA ILE A 93 13.98 -13.72 -44.53
C ILE A 93 12.67 -13.75 -43.73
N ARG A 94 11.64 -14.42 -44.29
CA ARG A 94 10.34 -14.71 -43.65
C ARG A 94 10.39 -15.96 -42.77
N LEU A 95 9.51 -16.03 -41.76
CA LEU A 95 8.61 -17.20 -41.68
C LEU A 95 7.24 -16.83 -41.09
N VAL A 96 6.19 -17.25 -41.80
CA VAL A 96 4.78 -17.06 -41.44
C VAL A 96 4.28 -18.25 -40.64
N LYS A 97 3.48 -18.04 -39.59
CA LYS A 97 2.48 -19.03 -39.17
C LYS A 97 1.16 -18.40 -38.67
N GLN A 98 0.31 -18.09 -39.65
CA GLN A 98 -1.14 -18.31 -39.66
C GLN A 98 -1.62 -19.42 -38.69
N LEU A 99 -2.80 -19.44 -38.04
CA LEU A 99 -4.16 -18.85 -38.18
C LEU A 99 -4.91 -19.18 -36.83
N PRO A 100 -6.24 -18.98 -36.61
CA PRO A 100 -7.29 -18.36 -37.42
C PRO A 100 -8.10 -17.23 -36.70
N SER A 101 -9.08 -16.68 -37.42
CA SER A 101 -9.97 -15.59 -37.00
C SER A 101 -11.41 -16.06 -36.66
N LYS A 102 -12.24 -15.12 -36.17
CA LYS A 102 -13.73 -15.16 -36.04
C LYS A 102 -14.28 -15.89 -34.80
N ASN A 103 -15.40 -15.47 -34.18
CA ASN A 103 -16.41 -14.44 -34.51
C ASN A 103 -16.82 -13.63 -33.26
N ILE A 104 -17.13 -12.34 -33.44
CA ILE A 104 -17.89 -11.53 -32.46
C ILE A 104 -19.33 -11.44 -32.98
N GLN A 105 -20.32 -11.62 -32.11
CA GLN A 105 -21.69 -11.14 -32.33
C GLN A 105 -21.91 -9.91 -31.45
N THR A 106 -22.21 -8.79 -32.12
CA THR A 106 -22.58 -7.53 -31.49
C THR A 106 -24.05 -7.53 -31.10
N HIS A 107 -24.38 -6.99 -29.93
CA HIS A 107 -25.64 -6.29 -29.74
C HIS A 107 -25.37 -4.94 -29.08
N THR A 108 -26.06 -3.93 -29.58
CA THR A 108 -25.81 -2.51 -29.35
C THR A 108 -26.72 -1.94 -28.25
N ASP A 109 -26.41 -0.70 -27.88
CA ASP A 109 -27.32 0.27 -27.26
C ASP A 109 -27.72 0.02 -25.79
N ASP A 110 -27.01 0.71 -24.89
CA ASP A 110 -27.63 1.44 -23.78
C ASP A 110 -26.76 2.64 -23.40
N VAL A 111 -27.24 3.85 -23.72
CA VAL A 111 -26.57 5.11 -23.37
C VAL A 111 -27.01 5.53 -21.97
N ILE A 112 -26.08 5.57 -21.01
CA ILE A 112 -26.34 6.13 -19.67
C ILE A 112 -25.53 7.40 -19.47
N ASN A 113 -26.25 8.53 -19.37
CA ASN A 113 -25.70 9.84 -19.05
C ASN A 113 -25.02 9.86 -17.67
N LEU A 114 -23.86 10.50 -17.57
CA LEU A 114 -23.33 10.99 -16.30
C LEU A 114 -24.01 12.32 -15.94
N PRO A 115 -24.65 12.46 -14.78
CA PRO A 115 -25.24 13.72 -14.37
C PRO A 115 -24.16 14.72 -13.93
N SER A 116 -24.07 15.86 -14.62
CA SER A 116 -23.37 17.03 -14.11
C SER A 116 -24.26 17.77 -13.11
N ASN A 117 -23.93 17.70 -11.82
CA ASN A 117 -24.04 18.79 -10.83
C ASN A 117 -23.68 18.27 -9.43
N TYR A 118 -22.80 18.99 -8.72
CA TYR A 118 -22.54 18.76 -7.30
C TYR A 118 -23.51 19.61 -6.47
N ASP A 119 -24.68 19.06 -6.14
CA ASP A 119 -25.60 19.67 -5.17
C ASP A 119 -25.04 19.54 -3.75
N LEU A 120 -24.86 20.67 -3.06
CA LEU A 120 -24.22 20.73 -1.74
C LEU A 120 -25.18 20.47 -0.56
N ASP A 121 -26.49 20.32 -0.81
CA ASP A 121 -27.50 20.18 0.24
C ASP A 121 -28.02 18.74 0.46
N ASN A 122 -27.59 17.76 -0.34
CA ASN A 122 -28.13 16.40 -0.26
C ASN A 122 -27.38 15.53 0.78
N LYS A 123 -27.90 15.49 2.02
CA LYS A 123 -27.33 14.71 3.14
C LYS A 123 -27.42 13.18 2.99
N GLU A 124 -28.03 12.65 1.93
CA GLU A 124 -28.28 11.21 1.78
C GLU A 124 -27.25 10.47 0.92
N SER A 125 -26.32 11.17 0.25
CA SER A 125 -25.24 10.56 -0.55
C SER A 125 -24.00 10.15 0.26
N MET A 126 -24.18 9.72 1.52
CA MET A 126 -23.13 9.03 2.26
C MET A 126 -22.86 7.67 1.61
N VAL A 127 -21.68 7.52 1.01
CA VAL A 127 -21.13 6.23 0.58
C VAL A 127 -21.25 5.26 1.75
N LYS A 128 -22.06 4.21 1.61
CA LYS A 128 -22.20 3.18 2.64
C LYS A 128 -20.83 2.55 2.85
N VAL A 129 -20.23 2.84 4.01
CA VAL A 129 -18.99 2.20 4.46
C VAL A 129 -19.23 0.68 4.38
N PRO A 130 -18.36 -0.08 3.69
CA PRO A 130 -18.56 -1.51 3.54
C PRO A 130 -18.70 -2.16 4.92
N GLU A 131 -19.71 -3.01 5.08
CA GLU A 131 -19.96 -3.70 6.36
C GLU A 131 -18.73 -4.48 6.77
N ILE A 132 -18.22 -4.13 7.95
CA ILE A 132 -17.01 -4.74 8.49
C ILE A 132 -17.37 -6.18 8.88
N PRO A 133 -16.59 -7.20 8.45
CA PRO A 133 -16.85 -8.57 8.84
C PRO A 133 -16.89 -8.65 10.37
N ASN A 134 -17.95 -9.22 10.94
CA ASN A 134 -18.19 -9.26 12.38
C ASN A 134 -16.96 -9.81 13.11
N ILE A 135 -16.22 -8.94 13.80
CA ILE A 135 -14.93 -9.29 14.39
C ILE A 135 -15.15 -9.75 15.84
N PRO A 136 -14.91 -11.02 16.19
CA PRO A 136 -15.25 -11.51 17.53
C PRO A 136 -14.36 -10.90 18.61
N GLU A 137 -14.97 -10.33 19.65
CA GLU A 137 -14.30 -9.56 20.68
C GLU A 137 -13.34 -10.37 21.56
N VAL A 138 -13.57 -11.69 21.69
CA VAL A 138 -12.80 -12.58 22.57
C VAL A 138 -12.51 -13.92 21.88
N PHE A 139 -11.22 -14.21 21.74
CA PHE A 139 -10.71 -15.53 21.42
C PHE A 139 -9.67 -15.92 22.46
N ILE A 140 -9.65 -17.18 22.86
CA ILE A 140 -8.63 -17.72 23.78
C ILE A 140 -7.93 -18.89 23.10
N VAL A 141 -6.60 -18.86 23.11
CA VAL A 141 -5.73 -19.90 22.53
C VAL A 141 -4.68 -20.31 23.54
N GLU A 142 -4.16 -21.52 23.40
CA GLU A 142 -3.02 -21.99 24.20
C GLU A 142 -1.72 -21.37 23.67
N GLY A 143 -0.98 -20.65 24.52
CA GLY A 143 0.33 -20.11 24.18
C GLY A 143 1.46 -21.15 24.29
N LYS A 144 2.64 -20.83 23.75
CA LYS A 144 3.88 -21.64 23.73
C LYS A 144 4.38 -22.16 25.09
N ARG A 145 3.77 -21.73 26.20
CA ARG A 145 4.09 -22.20 27.58
C ARG A 145 2.89 -22.88 28.26
N GLY A 146 1.91 -23.37 27.50
CA GLY A 146 0.66 -23.95 28.04
C GLY A 146 -0.26 -22.93 28.75
N HIS A 147 0.06 -21.64 28.68
CA HIS A 147 -0.74 -20.58 29.28
C HIS A 147 -1.84 -20.17 28.30
N MET A 148 -3.08 -20.05 28.75
CA MET A 148 -4.17 -19.50 27.91
C MET A 148 -3.96 -18.00 27.68
N VAL A 149 -3.90 -17.60 26.41
CA VAL A 149 -3.68 -16.22 25.93
C VAL A 149 -4.95 -15.73 25.27
N ASN A 150 -5.42 -14.54 25.67
CA ASN A 150 -6.61 -13.93 25.09
C ASN A 150 -6.22 -13.07 23.88
N LEU A 151 -6.53 -13.55 22.68
CA LEU A 151 -6.27 -12.86 21.42
C LEU A 151 -7.35 -11.85 21.01
N GLY A 152 -8.47 -11.79 21.73
CA GLY A 152 -9.58 -10.90 21.40
C GLY A 152 -9.20 -9.42 21.31
N ILE A 153 -10.04 -8.64 20.62
CA ILE A 153 -9.89 -7.19 20.55
C ILE A 153 -10.11 -6.57 21.94
N PRO A 154 -9.17 -5.77 22.45
CA PRO A 154 -9.41 -4.99 23.66
C PRO A 154 -10.36 -3.82 23.37
N PRO A 155 -11.20 -3.41 24.33
CA PRO A 155 -11.95 -2.16 24.18
C PRO A 155 -10.98 -1.01 23.96
N LYS A 156 -11.32 -0.12 23.04
CA LYS A 156 -10.49 1.01 22.67
C LYS A 156 -10.20 1.88 23.92
N PRO A 157 -8.93 2.25 24.19
CA PRO A 157 -8.60 3.11 25.31
C PRO A 157 -9.23 4.50 25.15
N LYS A 158 -9.84 5.02 26.22
CA LYS A 158 -10.57 6.31 26.21
C LYS A 158 -9.73 7.52 25.75
N ALA A 159 -8.42 7.48 25.99
CA ALA A 159 -7.48 8.55 25.60
C ALA A 159 -7.15 8.59 24.10
N LEU A 160 -7.59 7.60 23.31
CA LEU A 160 -7.24 7.48 21.90
C LEU A 160 -8.31 8.14 21.02
N ASN A 161 -7.90 9.08 20.16
CA ASN A 161 -8.81 9.73 19.20
C ASN A 161 -8.84 8.96 17.86
N MET A 162 -9.53 7.81 17.84
CA MET A 162 -9.68 6.94 16.66
C MET A 162 -11.04 6.23 16.68
N LYS A 163 -11.58 5.80 15.54
CA LYS A 163 -12.81 4.98 15.47
C LYS A 163 -12.55 3.56 16.01
N ASP A 164 -13.53 2.95 16.67
CA ASP A 164 -13.36 1.60 17.28
C ASP A 164 -12.99 0.52 16.26
N ASN A 165 -13.55 0.62 15.05
CA ASN A 165 -13.23 -0.23 13.91
C ASN A 165 -11.76 -0.12 13.48
N ALA A 166 -11.20 1.10 13.47
CA ALA A 166 -9.80 1.33 13.12
C ALA A 166 -8.86 0.86 14.23
N TRP A 167 -9.28 0.95 15.50
CA TRP A 167 -8.58 0.34 16.63
C TRP A 167 -8.50 -1.18 16.52
N ALA A 168 -9.62 -1.85 16.22
CA ALA A 168 -9.67 -3.30 16.01
C ALA A 168 -8.68 -3.75 14.92
N VAL A 169 -8.67 -3.05 13.78
CA VAL A 169 -7.78 -3.36 12.65
C VAL A 169 -6.31 -3.13 13.02
N LEU A 170 -6.00 -1.98 13.62
CA LEU A 170 -4.64 -1.66 14.02
C LEU A 170 -4.10 -2.64 15.07
N TYR A 171 -4.93 -3.06 16.03
CA TYR A 171 -4.56 -4.06 17.03
C TYR A 171 -4.22 -5.41 16.40
N GLY A 172 -5.11 -5.96 15.57
CA GLY A 172 -4.89 -7.25 14.92
C GLY A 172 -3.63 -7.27 14.04
N TYR A 173 -3.42 -6.21 13.25
CA TYR A 173 -2.23 -6.08 12.42
C TYR A 173 -0.93 -5.94 13.25
N SER A 174 -0.98 -5.18 14.36
CA SER A 174 0.15 -5.01 15.27
C SER A 174 0.53 -6.32 15.97
N VAL A 175 -0.44 -7.12 16.41
CA VAL A 175 -0.19 -8.46 16.99
C VAL A 175 0.51 -9.34 15.95
N ARG A 176 0.01 -9.34 14.70
CA ARG A 176 0.56 -10.15 13.61
C ARG A 176 2.02 -9.77 13.28
N ILE A 177 2.33 -8.48 13.19
CA ILE A 177 3.71 -7.99 13.00
C ILE A 177 4.63 -8.43 14.14
N VAL A 178 4.24 -8.18 15.40
CA VAL A 178 5.09 -8.50 16.55
C VAL A 178 5.43 -9.98 16.61
N VAL A 179 4.46 -10.84 16.31
CA VAL A 179 4.63 -12.30 16.30
C VAL A 179 5.39 -12.80 15.07
N ARG A 180 5.17 -12.22 13.88
CA ARG A 180 5.93 -12.55 12.66
C ARG A 180 7.41 -12.17 12.79
N ASP A 181 7.68 -10.91 13.13
CA ASP A 181 9.02 -10.32 13.09
C ASP A 181 9.81 -10.52 14.39
N GLN A 182 9.22 -11.23 15.37
CA GLN A 182 9.75 -11.49 16.72
C GLN A 182 10.28 -10.22 17.43
N ALA A 183 9.69 -9.06 17.12
CA ALA A 183 10.18 -7.74 17.50
C ALA A 183 9.16 -6.94 18.35
N PRO A 184 8.91 -7.35 19.62
CA PRO A 184 8.01 -6.67 20.55
C PRO A 184 8.63 -5.36 21.08
N ARG A 185 8.84 -4.37 20.21
CA ARG A 185 9.45 -3.07 20.51
C ARG A 185 8.50 -1.94 20.10
N ARG A 186 8.18 -1.05 21.05
CA ARG A 186 7.33 0.15 20.80
C ARG A 186 7.79 0.94 19.59
N GLU A 187 9.10 1.20 19.51
CA GLU A 187 9.70 2.00 18.44
C GLU A 187 9.66 1.30 17.08
N TYR A 188 9.79 -0.04 17.05
CA TYR A 188 9.68 -0.83 15.83
C TYR A 188 8.25 -0.76 15.25
N LEU A 189 7.23 -1.00 16.08
CA LEU A 189 5.83 -0.84 15.68
C LEU A 189 5.51 0.59 15.23
N LYS A 190 6.01 1.60 15.94
CA LYS A 190 5.81 3.02 15.62
C LYS A 190 6.29 3.34 14.21
N THR A 191 7.52 2.96 13.89
CA THR A 191 8.15 3.23 12.59
C THR A 191 7.53 2.39 11.47
N LEU A 192 7.22 1.11 11.71
CA LEU A 192 6.67 0.23 10.68
C LEU A 192 5.22 0.59 10.29
N LEU A 193 4.43 1.12 11.23
CA LEU A 193 3.02 1.47 11.02
C LEU A 193 2.78 2.97 10.80
N ASN A 194 3.81 3.80 10.93
CA ASN A 194 3.73 5.28 10.89
C ASN A 194 2.65 5.86 11.84
N ILE A 195 2.64 5.40 13.09
CA ILE A 195 1.64 5.79 14.11
C ILE A 195 2.23 6.69 15.20
N LYS A 196 1.38 7.52 15.84
CA LYS A 196 1.76 8.38 16.97
C LYS A 196 2.23 7.52 18.18
N THR A 197 3.19 8.03 18.96
CA THR A 197 3.85 7.31 20.07
C THR A 197 2.86 6.69 21.06
N ASP A 198 1.79 7.41 21.40
CA ASP A 198 0.78 6.98 22.39
C ASP A 198 -0.05 5.79 21.90
N VAL A 199 -0.26 5.69 20.58
CA VAL A 199 -0.94 4.56 19.94
C VAL A 199 -0.05 3.32 20.02
N ALA A 200 1.23 3.46 19.65
CA ALA A 200 2.21 2.38 19.76
C ALA A 200 2.40 1.89 21.21
N GLN A 201 2.41 2.82 22.18
CA GLN A 201 2.47 2.50 23.60
C GLN A 201 1.21 1.76 24.08
N SER A 202 0.02 2.23 23.67
CA SER A 202 -1.26 1.59 24.00
C SER A 202 -1.31 0.16 23.46
N LEU A 203 -0.98 -0.05 22.18
CA LEU A 203 -0.93 -1.37 21.54
C LEU A 203 -0.04 -2.35 22.33
N MET A 204 1.18 -1.91 22.69
CA MET A 204 2.11 -2.71 23.51
C MET A 204 1.52 -3.03 24.89
N GLN A 205 0.87 -2.07 25.55
CA GLN A 205 0.24 -2.27 26.86
C GLN A 205 -0.92 -3.28 26.80
N PHE A 206 -1.73 -3.27 25.75
CA PHE A 206 -2.80 -4.26 25.59
C PHE A 206 -2.28 -5.67 25.28
N MET A 207 -1.24 -5.80 24.44
CA MET A 207 -0.58 -7.10 24.22
C MET A 207 0.03 -7.66 25.51
N GLU A 208 0.56 -6.80 26.37
CA GLU A 208 1.11 -7.14 27.69
C GLU A 208 0.01 -7.57 28.68
N ALA A 209 -1.09 -6.81 28.74
CA ALA A 209 -2.24 -7.14 29.58
C ALA A 209 -2.91 -8.47 29.17
N ARG A 210 -3.02 -8.72 27.85
CA ARG A 210 -3.58 -9.95 27.26
C ARG A 210 -2.64 -11.16 27.28
N LYS A 211 -1.41 -11.01 27.80
CA LYS A 211 -0.35 -12.03 27.86
C LYS A 211 0.10 -12.56 26.49
N ILE A 212 0.04 -11.72 25.46
CA ILE A 212 0.64 -12.00 24.13
C ILE A 212 2.15 -11.78 24.20
N ILE A 213 2.57 -10.71 24.89
CA ILE A 213 3.97 -10.37 25.14
C ILE A 213 4.26 -10.26 26.64
N SER A 214 5.53 -10.40 27.03
CA SER A 214 5.96 -10.21 28.41
C SER A 214 5.92 -8.74 28.85
N PRO A 215 5.76 -8.48 30.16
CA PRO A 215 5.84 -7.13 30.68
C PRO A 215 7.18 -6.47 30.43
N TYR A 216 7.19 -5.14 30.40
CA TYR A 216 8.43 -4.38 30.31
C TYR A 216 9.23 -4.50 31.61
N LYS A 217 10.52 -4.84 31.50
CA LYS A 217 11.44 -4.98 32.63
C LYS A 217 12.65 -4.03 32.53
N GLY A 218 12.52 -2.95 31.76
CA GLY A 218 13.62 -2.01 31.47
C GLY A 218 14.34 -2.29 30.14
N PRO A 219 15.30 -1.42 29.75
CA PRO A 219 15.87 -1.40 28.41
C PRO A 219 16.70 -2.65 28.06
N ASN A 220 17.37 -3.24 29.06
CA ASN A 220 18.26 -4.38 28.88
C ASN A 220 17.53 -5.75 28.92
N SER A 221 16.21 -5.75 29.14
CA SER A 221 15.40 -6.97 29.20
C SER A 221 14.52 -7.10 27.95
N PRO A 222 14.87 -7.95 26.97
CA PRO A 222 14.05 -8.15 25.79
C PRO A 222 12.69 -8.75 26.18
N ARG A 223 11.60 -8.20 25.61
CA ARG A 223 10.26 -8.74 25.82
C ARG A 223 10.14 -10.10 25.10
N GLN A 224 9.53 -11.07 25.76
CA GLN A 224 9.28 -12.41 25.23
C GLN A 224 7.87 -12.46 24.59
N ILE A 225 7.70 -13.28 23.55
CA ILE A 225 6.40 -13.53 22.91
C ILE A 225 5.89 -14.91 23.34
N PHE A 226 4.62 -15.00 23.71
CA PHE A 226 4.02 -16.23 24.25
C PHE A 226 3.19 -17.04 23.25
N ILE A 227 3.07 -16.59 22.00
CA ILE A 227 2.20 -17.21 20.98
C ILE A 227 2.99 -17.59 19.70
N SER A 228 2.48 -18.55 18.92
CA SER A 228 2.97 -18.86 17.56
C SER A 228 2.23 -18.06 16.48
N MET A 229 2.83 -17.97 15.28
CA MET A 229 2.19 -17.30 14.14
C MET A 229 0.93 -18.05 13.68
N GLU A 230 0.96 -19.39 13.63
CA GLU A 230 -0.19 -20.24 13.28
C GLU A 230 -1.42 -19.96 14.17
N GLN A 231 -1.19 -19.75 15.46
CA GLN A 231 -2.24 -19.43 16.44
C GLN A 231 -2.81 -18.03 16.23
N VAL A 232 -1.98 -17.07 15.78
CA VAL A 232 -2.45 -15.75 15.34
C VAL A 232 -3.26 -15.88 14.06
N GLU A 233 -2.78 -16.60 13.04
CA GLU A 233 -3.47 -16.75 11.75
C GLU A 233 -4.82 -17.48 11.85
N LYS A 234 -4.94 -18.44 12.78
CA LYS A 234 -6.20 -19.12 13.11
C LYS A 234 -7.30 -18.17 13.63
N VAL A 235 -6.92 -17.04 14.23
CA VAL A 235 -7.83 -16.05 14.83
C VAL A 235 -7.93 -14.77 13.97
N PHE A 236 -6.80 -14.32 13.44
CA PHE A 236 -6.59 -13.15 12.61
C PHE A 236 -6.24 -13.59 11.18
N SER A 237 -7.19 -14.25 10.50
CA SER A 237 -7.01 -14.62 9.09
C SER A 237 -6.76 -13.37 8.23
N GLU A 238 -5.92 -13.49 7.20
CA GLU A 238 -5.53 -12.34 6.37
C GLU A 238 -6.72 -11.62 5.72
N SER A 239 -7.78 -12.37 5.41
CA SER A 239 -9.06 -11.86 4.88
C SER A 239 -9.78 -10.86 5.80
N THR A 240 -9.63 -11.02 7.12
CA THR A 240 -10.38 -10.25 8.13
C THR A 240 -9.75 -8.87 8.39
N PHE A 241 -8.42 -8.78 8.27
CA PHE A 241 -7.63 -7.61 8.67
C PHE A 241 -6.70 -7.08 7.56
N SER A 242 -7.21 -7.04 6.32
CA SER A 242 -6.46 -6.48 5.19
C SER A 242 -6.35 -4.96 5.29
N MET A 243 -5.12 -4.46 5.43
CA MET A 243 -4.82 -3.03 5.58
C MET A 243 -5.37 -2.19 4.41
N HIS A 244 -5.39 -2.74 3.20
CA HIS A 244 -5.90 -2.08 1.98
C HIS A 244 -7.40 -1.71 2.04
N LYS A 245 -8.19 -2.33 2.93
CA LYS A 245 -9.60 -1.96 3.14
C LYS A 245 -9.79 -0.82 4.14
N TYR A 246 -8.73 -0.43 4.85
CA TYR A 246 -8.82 0.37 6.07
C TYR A 246 -7.76 1.48 6.18
N THR A 247 -6.92 1.69 5.16
CA THR A 247 -5.97 2.81 5.07
C THR A 247 -6.63 4.15 5.37
N ASP A 248 -7.84 4.36 4.83
CA ASP A 248 -8.59 5.60 4.93
C ASP A 248 -9.12 5.87 6.35
N LEU A 249 -9.26 4.81 7.17
CA LEU A 249 -9.70 4.93 8.57
C LEU A 249 -8.54 5.27 9.53
N ILE A 250 -7.30 5.04 9.11
CA ILE A 250 -6.09 5.27 9.91
C ILE A 250 -5.47 6.64 9.57
N GLN A 251 -5.72 7.15 8.35
CA GLN A 251 -5.29 8.47 7.83
C GLN A 251 -6.07 9.69 8.41
N VAL A 252 -6.75 9.55 9.55
CA VAL A 252 -7.40 10.69 10.22
C VAL A 252 -6.31 11.56 10.86
N LYS A 253 -6.03 12.70 10.22
CA LYS A 253 -4.97 13.68 10.54
C LYS A 253 -4.91 14.07 12.04
#